data_AF-A0A915DGE6-F1
#
_entry.id   AF-A0A915DGE6-F1
#
_cell.length_a   1.000
_cell.length_b   1.000
_cell.length_c   1.000
_cell.angle_alpha   90.00
_cell.angle_beta   90.00
_cell.angle_gamma   90.00
#
_symmetry.space_group_name_H-M   'P 1'
#
loop_
_entity.id
_entity.type
_entity.pdbx_description
1 polymer ?
#
loop_
_entity_poly.entity_id
_entity_poly.type
_entity_poly.pdbx_seq_one_letter_code
_entity_poly.pdbx_strand_id
1 'polypeptide(L)'
;MARKKSKRNNIDREVCPIPEKSNKTEKSDDGFLQSRITYSNNVNNLLSTQMLVLVKGPLCSGKTYCAQEVATARKLPMKTLQINDDLDSRTIFGSYSCTDVPGEFVWQPSMFSKCLKEECLILLKSFDTAHVDLVAAILSLAETHSYRVQAKAFVK
;
A
#
# COMPACT_ATOMS: atom_id res chain seq x y z
N MET A 1 50.14 56.43 -4.30
CA MET A 1 50.53 55.30 -5.18
C MET A 1 49.34 54.39 -5.36
N ALA A 2 48.96 54.13 -6.61
CA ALA A 2 47.78 53.35 -6.99
C ALA A 2 48.12 51.85 -7.13
N ARG A 3 47.19 50.96 -6.78
CA ARG A 3 47.03 49.66 -7.46
C ARG A 3 45.56 49.21 -7.46
N LYS A 4 45.07 48.89 -8.66
CA LYS A 4 43.68 48.62 -9.05
C LYS A 4 43.23 47.18 -8.70
N LYS A 5 41.92 47.07 -8.39
CA LYS A 5 40.89 46.06 -8.73
C LYS A 5 41.29 44.58 -8.92
N SER A 6 40.53 43.68 -8.27
CA SER A 6 39.95 42.50 -8.95
C SER A 6 38.73 41.96 -8.20
N LYS A 7 37.57 41.97 -8.87
CA LYS A 7 36.40 41.16 -8.48
C LYS A 7 36.73 39.68 -8.69
N ARG A 8 36.30 38.82 -7.77
CA ARG A 8 35.82 37.46 -8.08
C ARG A 8 34.59 37.19 -7.23
N ASN A 9 33.47 37.00 -7.92
CA ASN A 9 32.24 36.43 -7.37
C ASN A 9 32.50 34.93 -7.17
N ASN A 10 32.03 34.33 -6.07
CA ASN A 10 31.77 32.89 -6.03
C ASN A 10 30.77 32.52 -4.91
N ILE A 11 29.49 32.50 -5.31
CA ILE A 11 28.50 31.42 -5.07
C ILE A 11 28.42 30.84 -3.63
N ASP A 12 27.33 31.22 -2.95
CA ASP A 12 26.48 30.46 -2.04
C ASP A 12 27.06 29.17 -1.40
N ARG A 13 27.40 29.28 -0.13
CA ARG A 13 27.22 28.19 0.85
C ARG A 13 26.73 28.79 2.16
N GLU A 14 25.47 29.21 2.18
CA GLU A 14 24.74 29.25 3.45
C GLU A 14 24.72 27.82 3.99
N VAL A 15 25.46 27.64 5.08
CA VAL A 15 25.51 26.40 5.84
C VAL A 15 24.15 26.27 6.53
N CYS A 16 23.33 25.33 6.06
CA CYS A 16 22.13 24.93 6.80
C CYS A 16 22.57 24.42 8.19
N PRO A 17 21.96 24.90 9.28
CA PRO A 17 22.20 24.36 10.61
C PRO A 17 21.83 22.88 10.64
N ILE A 18 22.80 22.04 11.00
CA ILE A 18 22.62 20.60 11.20
C ILE A 18 21.72 20.44 12.44
N PRO A 19 20.51 19.86 12.36
CA PRO A 19 19.72 19.60 13.55
C PRO A 19 20.43 18.54 14.40
N GLU A 20 20.64 18.89 15.67
CA GLU A 20 21.21 18.02 16.70
C GLU A 20 20.47 16.69 16.78
N LYS A 21 21.26 15.64 17.00
CA LYS A 21 20.85 14.23 17.14
C LYS A 21 19.74 14.10 18.19
N SER A 22 18.49 13.99 17.76
CA SER A 22 17.40 13.57 18.62
C SER A 22 17.50 12.06 18.84
N ASN A 23 18.13 11.70 19.95
CA ASN A 23 18.02 10.47 20.73
C ASN A 23 17.34 9.28 20.03
N LYS A 24 18.18 8.33 19.61
CA LYS A 24 17.82 6.93 19.49
C LYS A 24 17.04 6.52 20.74
N THR A 25 15.74 6.33 20.60
CA THR A 25 15.03 5.44 21.51
C THR A 25 15.06 4.07 20.84
N GLU A 26 16.19 3.38 20.96
CA GLU A 26 16.21 1.92 20.88
C GLU A 26 15.40 1.46 22.11
N LYS A 27 14.07 1.40 21.95
CA LYS A 27 13.21 0.71 22.92
C LYS A 27 13.60 -0.75 22.83
N SER A 28 14.08 -1.28 23.94
CA SER A 28 14.18 -2.71 24.20
C SER A 28 12.83 -3.35 23.92
N ASP A 29 12.76 -4.10 22.82
CA ASP A 29 11.65 -5.02 22.55
C ASP A 29 11.75 -6.12 23.62
N ASP A 30 11.01 -5.96 24.72
CA ASP A 30 10.80 -7.04 25.68
C ASP A 30 10.21 -8.22 24.90
N GLY A 31 11.06 -9.24 24.68
CA GLY A 31 10.88 -10.32 23.72
C GLY A 31 9.80 -11.33 24.08
N PHE A 32 8.59 -10.86 24.35
CA PHE A 32 7.42 -11.72 24.42
C PHE A 32 7.01 -12.10 23.01
N LEU A 33 7.48 -13.27 22.56
CA LEU A 33 7.01 -13.86 21.31
C LEU A 33 5.55 -14.24 21.50
N GLN A 34 4.67 -13.41 20.96
CA GLN A 34 3.24 -13.67 20.96
C GLN A 34 2.96 -15.05 20.37
N SER A 35 2.26 -15.90 21.12
CA SER A 35 1.90 -17.23 20.63
C SER A 35 1.06 -17.12 19.34
N ARG A 36 1.14 -18.14 18.48
CA ARG A 36 0.35 -18.19 17.23
C ARG A 36 -1.14 -17.94 17.46
N ILE A 37 -1.67 -18.48 18.57
CA ILE A 37 -3.07 -18.36 18.96
C ILE A 37 -3.40 -16.90 19.28
N THR A 38 -2.56 -16.25 20.09
CA THR A 38 -2.80 -14.85 20.45
C THR A 38 -2.64 -13.92 19.25
N TYR A 39 -1.75 -14.24 18.32
CA TYR A 39 -1.62 -13.51 17.05
C TYR A 39 -2.89 -13.62 16.18
N SER A 40 -3.37 -14.85 15.97
CA SER A 40 -4.60 -15.15 15.24
C SER A 40 -5.81 -14.46 15.87
N ASN A 41 -5.94 -14.52 17.20
CA ASN A 41 -7.01 -13.87 17.95
C ASN A 41 -6.97 -12.33 17.82
N ASN A 42 -5.77 -11.73 17.89
CA ASN A 42 -5.61 -10.30 17.71
C ASN A 42 -6.05 -9.88 16.29
N VAL A 43 -5.57 -10.57 15.26
CA VAL A 43 -5.98 -10.30 13.86
C VAL A 43 -7.49 -10.47 13.71
N ASN A 44 -8.07 -11.52 14.28
CA ASN A 44 -9.51 -11.74 14.25
C ASN A 44 -10.29 -10.62 14.96
N ASN A 45 -9.81 -10.11 16.09
CA ASN A 45 -10.48 -9.00 16.76
C ASN A 45 -10.40 -7.70 15.95
N LEU A 46 -9.24 -7.41 15.35
CA LEU A 46 -9.05 -6.22 14.51
C LEU A 46 -9.89 -6.29 13.23
N LEU A 47 -10.02 -7.47 12.60
CA LEU A 47 -10.85 -7.61 11.43
C LEU A 47 -12.36 -7.43 11.73
N SER A 48 -12.78 -7.46 13.00
CA SER A 48 -14.16 -7.15 13.39
C SER A 48 -14.45 -5.65 13.35
N THR A 49 -13.42 -4.80 13.38
CA THR A 49 -13.58 -3.35 13.30
C THR A 49 -13.67 -2.83 11.85
N GLN A 50 -13.75 -3.74 10.86
CA GLN A 50 -13.81 -3.41 9.44
C GLN A 50 -12.67 -2.51 8.93
N MET A 51 -11.53 -2.49 9.62
CA MET A 51 -10.35 -1.72 9.21
C MET A 51 -9.35 -2.59 8.45
N LEU A 52 -8.49 -1.94 7.65
CA LEU A 52 -7.34 -2.59 7.04
C LEU A 52 -6.32 -2.97 8.13
N VAL A 53 -5.95 -4.26 8.19
CA VAL A 53 -5.00 -4.79 9.18
C VAL A 53 -3.67 -5.11 8.49
N LEU A 54 -2.59 -4.47 8.93
CA LEU A 54 -1.24 -4.76 8.47
C LEU A 54 -0.55 -5.76 9.40
N VAL A 55 -0.10 -6.87 8.82
CA VAL A 55 0.55 -7.98 9.51
C VAL A 55 2.05 -7.99 9.18
N LYS A 56 2.88 -7.57 10.14
CA LYS A 56 4.36 -7.52 10.01
C LYS A 56 5.03 -8.56 10.91
N GLY A 57 6.20 -9.04 10.50
CA GLY A 57 7.08 -9.90 11.31
C GLY A 57 8.25 -10.48 10.49
N PRO A 58 9.09 -11.33 11.09
CA PRO A 58 10.24 -11.94 10.41
C PRO A 58 9.83 -12.88 9.25
N LEU A 59 10.78 -13.19 8.37
CA LEU A 59 10.58 -14.16 7.30
C LEU A 59 10.16 -15.52 7.88
N CYS A 60 9.38 -16.29 7.12
CA CYS A 60 8.91 -17.63 7.50
C CYS A 60 8.07 -17.72 8.79
N SER A 61 7.60 -16.60 9.36
CA SER A 61 6.76 -16.63 10.57
C SER A 61 5.32 -17.12 10.35
N GLY A 62 4.96 -17.59 9.15
CA GLY A 62 3.62 -18.12 8.86
C GLY A 62 2.50 -17.07 8.79
N LYS A 63 2.79 -15.80 8.55
CA LYS A 63 1.79 -14.71 8.47
C LYS A 63 0.59 -15.03 7.57
N THR A 64 0.87 -15.55 6.38
CA THR A 64 -0.16 -15.97 5.42
C THR A 64 -1.01 -17.11 5.98
N TYR A 65 -0.40 -18.04 6.71
CA TYR A 65 -1.12 -19.14 7.34
C TYR A 65 -2.06 -18.64 8.43
N CYS A 66 -1.62 -17.71 9.28
CA CYS A 66 -2.50 -17.08 10.27
C CYS A 66 -3.69 -16.36 9.62
N ALA A 67 -3.48 -15.63 8.51
CA ALA A 67 -4.58 -15.00 7.79
C ALA A 67 -5.59 -16.03 7.24
N GLN A 68 -5.09 -17.17 6.75
CA GLN A 68 -5.91 -18.27 6.25
C GLN A 68 -6.69 -18.98 7.37
N GLU A 69 -6.08 -19.16 8.53
CA GLU A 69 -6.72 -19.69 9.73
C GLU A 69 -7.89 -18.78 10.17
N VAL A 70 -7.66 -17.47 10.22
CA VAL A 70 -8.72 -16.49 10.57
C VAL A 70 -9.84 -16.46 9.53
N ALA A 71 -9.52 -16.54 8.24
CA ALA A 71 -10.54 -16.66 7.19
C ALA A 71 -11.41 -17.92 7.35
N THR A 72 -10.77 -19.05 7.69
CA THR A 72 -11.44 -20.33 7.95
C THR A 72 -12.33 -20.25 9.20
N ALA A 73 -11.84 -19.62 10.27
CA ALA A 73 -12.61 -19.39 11.49
C ALA A 73 -13.86 -18.53 11.24
N ARG A 74 -13.78 -17.56 10.32
CA ARG A 74 -14.91 -16.71 9.90
C ARG A 74 -15.81 -17.31 8.83
N LYS A 75 -15.45 -18.47 8.26
CA LYS A 75 -16.15 -19.10 7.13
C LYS A 75 -16.30 -18.17 5.91
N LEU A 76 -15.33 -17.27 5.71
CA LEU A 76 -15.31 -16.36 4.57
C LEU A 76 -14.33 -16.85 3.50
N PRO A 77 -14.68 -16.75 2.20
CA PRO A 77 -13.73 -17.07 1.14
C PRO A 77 -12.56 -16.08 1.19
N MET A 78 -11.33 -16.61 1.20
CA MET A 78 -10.12 -15.79 1.15
C MET A 78 -9.62 -15.66 -0.29
N LYS A 79 -9.34 -14.44 -0.72
CA LYS A 79 -8.75 -14.12 -2.02
C LYS A 79 -7.39 -13.47 -1.81
N THR A 80 -6.35 -14.08 -2.38
CA THR A 80 -4.98 -13.58 -2.26
C THR A 80 -4.62 -12.77 -3.50
N LEU A 81 -4.27 -11.50 -3.31
CA LEU A 81 -3.70 -10.66 -4.35
C LEU A 81 -2.21 -10.44 -4.03
N GLN A 82 -1.35 -10.82 -4.96
CA GLN A 82 0.07 -10.50 -4.87
C GLN A 82 0.30 -9.16 -5.56
N ILE A 83 0.83 -8.19 -4.82
CA ILE A 83 1.22 -6.91 -5.37
C ILE A 83 2.68 -7.02 -5.79
N ASN A 84 2.98 -6.58 -7.00
CA ASN A 84 4.34 -6.49 -7.55
C ASN A 84 4.58 -5.05 -8.00
N ASP A 85 5.84 -4.68 -8.23
CA ASP A 85 6.25 -3.32 -8.62
C ASP A 85 5.66 -2.93 -9.99
N ASP A 86 5.44 -3.92 -10.86
CA ASP A 86 4.83 -3.74 -12.18
C ASP A 86 3.29 -3.61 -12.14
N LEU A 87 2.67 -3.82 -10.97
CA LEU A 87 1.23 -3.83 -10.85
C LEU A 87 0.68 -2.41 -10.66
N ASP A 88 0.08 -1.87 -11.73
CA ASP A 88 -0.57 -0.56 -11.70
C ASP A 88 -1.96 -0.61 -11.04
N SER A 89 -2.33 0.52 -10.43
CA SER A 89 -3.67 0.86 -9.94
C SER A 89 -4.79 0.52 -10.93
N ARG A 90 -4.58 0.77 -12.23
CA ARG A 90 -5.54 0.43 -13.28
C ARG A 90 -5.77 -1.07 -13.33
N THR A 91 -4.72 -1.88 -13.35
CA THR A 91 -4.86 -3.34 -13.41
C THR A 91 -5.54 -3.91 -12.17
N ILE A 92 -5.32 -3.31 -11.00
CA ILE A 92 -5.96 -3.75 -9.75
C ILE A 92 -7.45 -3.46 -9.70
N PHE A 93 -7.94 -2.32 -10.18
CA PHE A 93 -9.39 -2.05 -10.16
C PHE A 93 -10.10 -2.50 -11.45
N GLY A 94 -9.42 -2.45 -12.58
CA GLY A 94 -9.94 -2.78 -13.90
C GLY A 94 -9.50 -1.79 -14.97
N SER A 95 -9.68 -2.19 -16.22
CA SER A 95 -9.32 -1.37 -17.38
C SER A 95 -10.54 -1.12 -18.27
N TYR A 96 -10.48 -0.04 -19.03
CA TYR A 96 -11.39 0.14 -20.16
C TYR A 96 -10.83 -0.60 -21.37
N SER A 97 -11.68 -1.39 -22.01
CA SER A 97 -11.35 -2.13 -23.23
C SER A 97 -12.20 -1.61 -24.39
N CYS A 98 -11.58 -1.45 -25.56
CA CYS A 98 -12.30 -1.09 -26.79
C CYS A 98 -13.16 -2.28 -27.24
N THR A 99 -14.39 -2.01 -27.65
CA THR A 99 -15.22 -2.99 -28.37
C THR A 99 -14.97 -2.86 -29.87
N ASP A 100 -15.63 -3.70 -30.66
CA ASP A 100 -15.58 -3.64 -32.13
C ASP A 100 -16.22 -2.35 -32.70
N VAL A 101 -16.89 -1.56 -31.86
CA VAL A 101 -17.50 -0.27 -32.23
C VAL A 101 -16.50 0.85 -31.92
N PRO A 102 -16.01 1.60 -32.93
CA PRO A 102 -15.11 2.72 -32.69
C PRO A 102 -15.81 3.79 -31.86
N GLY A 103 -15.16 4.20 -30.77
CA GLY A 103 -15.68 5.19 -29.82
C GLY A 103 -16.40 4.61 -28.60
N GLU A 104 -16.61 3.28 -28.55
CA GLU A 104 -17.17 2.60 -27.38
C GLU A 104 -16.06 2.01 -26.51
N PHE A 105 -16.08 2.37 -25.22
CA PHE A 105 -15.18 1.85 -24.20
C PHE A 105 -16.01 1.21 -23.10
N VAL A 106 -15.80 -0.08 -22.87
CA VAL A 106 -16.50 -0.81 -21.83
C VAL A 106 -15.57 -1.02 -20.64
N TRP A 107 -16.06 -0.69 -19.45
CA TRP A 107 -15.35 -0.95 -18.20
C TRP A 107 -15.29 -2.45 -17.93
N GLN A 108 -14.07 -2.98 -17.82
CA GLN A 108 -13.83 -4.38 -17.46
C GLN A 108 -13.26 -4.45 -16.03
N PRO A 109 -14.08 -4.86 -15.03
CA PRO A 109 -13.62 -4.96 -13.65
C PRO A 109 -12.64 -6.12 -13.49
N SER A 110 -11.58 -5.88 -12.72
CA SER A 110 -10.60 -6.90 -12.36
C SER A 110 -11.17 -7.93 -11.38
N MET A 111 -10.41 -9.00 -11.13
CA MET A 111 -10.74 -9.97 -10.07
C MET A 111 -10.84 -9.30 -8.69
N PHE A 112 -9.95 -8.37 -8.37
CA PHE A 112 -9.97 -7.65 -7.10
C PHE A 112 -11.21 -6.75 -6.99
N SER A 113 -11.57 -6.01 -8.03
CA SER A 113 -12.78 -5.18 -8.06
C SER A 113 -14.07 -6.00 -7.93
N LYS A 114 -14.11 -7.21 -8.51
CA LYS A 114 -15.22 -8.14 -8.30
C LYS A 114 -15.27 -8.64 -6.85
N CYS A 115 -14.12 -9.01 -6.28
CA CYS A 115 -14.02 -9.46 -4.89
C CYS A 115 -14.46 -8.37 -3.89
N LEU A 116 -14.23 -7.09 -4.19
CA LEU A 116 -14.71 -5.99 -3.35
C LEU A 116 -16.25 -5.87 -3.29
N LYS A 117 -16.96 -6.44 -4.26
CA LYS A 117 -18.43 -6.46 -4.29
C LYS A 117 -19.03 -7.70 -3.60
N GLU A 118 -18.20 -8.70 -3.33
CA GLU A 118 -18.58 -9.97 -2.72
C GLU A 118 -18.15 -10.00 -1.26
N GLU A 119 -18.83 -10.80 -0.44
CA GLU A 119 -18.41 -11.03 0.95
C GLU A 119 -17.18 -11.95 0.98
N CYS A 120 -15.99 -11.36 0.92
CA CYS A 120 -14.72 -12.10 0.95
C CYS A 120 -13.64 -11.40 1.77
N LEU A 121 -12.66 -12.18 2.23
CA LEU A 121 -11.47 -11.65 2.89
C LEU A 121 -10.35 -11.52 1.85
N ILE A 122 -9.84 -10.30 1.66
CA ILE A 122 -8.78 -10.03 0.70
C ILE A 122 -7.43 -9.95 1.41
N LEU A 123 -6.50 -10.81 1.03
CA LEU A 123 -5.12 -10.81 1.51
C LEU A 123 -4.21 -10.16 0.47
N LEU A 124 -3.67 -8.98 0.81
CA LEU A 124 -2.67 -8.27 0.01
C LEU A 124 -1.27 -8.73 0.43
N LYS A 125 -0.51 -9.33 -0.49
CA LYS A 125 0.88 -9.73 -0.28
C LYS A 125 1.83 -8.73 -0.94
N SER A 126 3.03 -8.60 -0.36
CA SER A 126 4.13 -7.78 -0.92
C SER A 126 3.73 -6.31 -1.16
N PHE A 127 2.99 -5.73 -0.23
CA PHE A 127 2.58 -4.32 -0.29
C PHE A 127 3.76 -3.35 -0.16
N ASP A 128 4.91 -3.81 0.34
CA ASP A 128 6.12 -3.03 0.51
C ASP A 128 6.79 -2.62 -0.80
N THR A 129 6.58 -3.37 -1.87
CA THR A 129 7.17 -3.10 -3.19
C THR A 129 6.19 -2.45 -4.17
N ALA A 130 4.96 -2.17 -3.72
CA ALA A 130 3.90 -1.56 -4.52
C ALA A 130 4.24 -0.15 -5.03
N HIS A 131 3.76 0.19 -6.22
CA HIS A 131 3.84 1.56 -6.75
C HIS A 131 3.09 2.55 -5.83
N VAL A 132 3.60 3.79 -5.71
CA VAL A 132 3.04 4.82 -4.81
C VAL A 132 1.56 5.09 -5.11
N ASP A 133 1.18 5.14 -6.39
CA ASP A 133 -0.20 5.35 -6.81
C ASP A 133 -1.13 4.22 -6.35
N LEU A 134 -0.62 2.99 -6.33
CA LEU A 134 -1.37 1.83 -5.87
C LEU A 134 -1.56 1.86 -4.35
N VAL A 135 -0.50 2.17 -3.61
CA VAL A 135 -0.54 2.36 -2.16
C VAL A 135 -1.60 3.41 -1.79
N ALA A 136 -1.58 4.57 -2.46
CA ALA A 136 -2.56 5.63 -2.25
C ALA A 136 -3.99 5.18 -2.55
N ALA A 137 -4.19 4.39 -3.60
CA ALA A 137 -5.52 3.88 -3.96
C ALA A 137 -6.06 2.85 -2.95
N ILE A 138 -5.20 1.96 -2.43
CA ILE A 138 -5.57 0.99 -1.39
C ILE A 138 -5.90 1.70 -0.07
N LEU A 139 -5.12 2.73 0.30
CA LEU A 139 -5.40 3.54 1.50
C LEU A 139 -6.72 4.29 1.35
N SER A 140 -6.96 4.93 0.19
CA SER A 140 -8.22 5.61 -0.09
C SER A 140 -9.43 4.65 -0.02
N LEU A 141 -9.24 3.41 -0.48
CA LEU A 141 -10.24 2.36 -0.36
C LEU A 141 -10.47 1.95 1.10
N ALA A 142 -9.41 1.87 1.91
CA ALA A 142 -9.53 1.54 3.33
C ALA A 142 -10.23 2.65 4.14
N GLU A 143 -10.04 3.92 3.77
CA GLU A 143 -10.66 5.06 4.46
C GLU A 143 -12.11 5.28 4.05
N THR A 144 -12.41 5.21 2.75
CA THR A 144 -13.74 5.58 2.22
C THR A 144 -14.63 4.38 1.93
N HIS A 145 -14.10 3.15 2.03
CA HIS A 145 -14.75 1.92 1.56
C HIS A 145 -15.24 1.99 0.11
N SER A 146 -14.67 2.91 -0.68
CA SER A 146 -15.04 3.17 -2.06
C SER A 146 -13.78 3.38 -2.91
N TYR A 147 -13.83 3.02 -4.18
CA TYR A 147 -12.78 3.36 -5.13
C TYR A 147 -13.38 4.16 -6.28
N ARG A 148 -12.64 5.17 -6.75
CA ARG A 148 -13.00 5.96 -7.92
C ARG A 148 -12.02 5.66 -9.03
N VAL A 149 -12.55 5.20 -10.16
CA VAL A 149 -11.77 5.01 -11.37
C VAL A 149 -11.84 6.30 -12.17
N GLN A 150 -10.71 6.99 -12.31
CA GLN A 150 -10.64 8.17 -13.17
C GLN A 150 -10.32 7.74 -14.60
N ALA A 151 -11.28 7.91 -15.51
CA ALA A 151 -11.02 7.83 -16.94
C ALA A 151 -10.50 9.19 -17.43
N LYS A 152 -9.22 9.28 -17.78
CA LYS A 152 -8.71 10.41 -18.57
C LYS A 152 -8.99 10.10 -20.04
N ALA A 153 -10.11 10.59 -20.56
CA ALA A 153 -10.36 10.60 -21.99
C ALA A 153 -9.52 11.74 -22.61
N PHE A 154 -8.44 11.38 -23.33
CA PHE A 154 -7.73 12.34 -24.17
C PHE A 154 -8.46 12.38 -25.51
N VAL A 155 -9.42 13.30 -25.63
CA VAL A 155 -9.94 13.70 -26.95
C VAL A 155 -8.92 14.68 -27.52
N LYS A 156 -8.36 14.33 -28.67
CA LYS A 156 -7.33 15.12 -29.37
C LYS A 156 -7.99 16.04 -30.39
#